data_AF-A0AAE4ZBB8-F1
#
_entry.id   AF-A0AAE4ZBB8-F1
#
_cell.length_a   1.000
_cell.length_b   1.000
_cell.length_c   1.000
_cell.angle_alpha   90.00
_cell.angle_beta   90.00
_cell.angle_gamma   90.00
#
_symmetry.space_group_name_H-M   'P 1'
#
loop_
_entity.id
_entity.type
_entity.pdbx_description
1 polymer ?
#
loop_
_entity_poly.entity_id
_entity_poly.type
_entity_poly.pdbx_seq_one_letter_code
_entity_poly.pdbx_strand_id
1 'polypeptide(L)'
;MSIRSAIDQILIVAGVVVIVTPVAIIEEESWTPLIIVLFGILLVGLGVYSIGHRLLPDRRVYIGLRAEVEYFIQLVRRVNTHALRNEADAIELLRTEMKESVDRMISLAGKPGELGR
;
A
#
# COMPACT_ATOMS: atom_id res chain seq x y z
N MET A 1 12.95 -9.60 -1.20
CA MET A 1 13.07 -8.14 -1.44
C MET A 1 12.51 -7.87 -2.83
N SER A 2 11.31 -7.29 -2.93
CA SER A 2 10.58 -7.13 -4.19
C SER A 2 11.31 -6.19 -5.14
N ILE A 3 11.43 -6.55 -6.42
CA ILE A 3 12.11 -5.80 -7.50
C ILE A 3 11.80 -4.28 -7.49
N ARG A 4 10.57 -3.92 -7.13
CA ARG A 4 10.12 -2.54 -7.00
C ARG A 4 10.88 -1.75 -5.91
N SER A 5 11.13 -2.39 -4.77
CA SER A 5 11.92 -1.81 -3.66
C SER A 5 13.40 -1.68 -4.01
N ALA A 6 13.94 -2.56 -4.86
CA ALA A 6 15.32 -2.47 -5.32
C ALA A 6 15.49 -1.30 -6.30
N ILE A 7 14.52 -1.09 -7.21
CA ILE A 7 14.52 0.03 -8.16
C ILE A 7 14.43 1.36 -7.42
N ASP A 8 13.52 1.49 -6.45
CA ASP A 8 13.39 2.72 -5.65
C ASP A 8 14.68 3.01 -4.86
N GLN A 9 15.30 1.99 -4.29
CA GLN A 9 16.53 2.13 -3.52
C GLN A 9 17.74 2.51 -4.40
N ILE A 10 17.84 1.93 -5.60
CA ILE A 10 18.87 2.28 -6.58
C ILE A 10 18.69 3.72 -7.07
N LEU A 11 17.45 4.13 -7.34
CA LEU A 11 17.15 5.48 -7.81
C LEU A 11 17.48 6.55 -6.74
N ILE A 12 17.19 6.26 -5.47
CA ILE A 12 17.55 7.13 -4.34
C ILE A 12 19.08 7.22 -4.21
N VAL A 13 19.79 6.09 -4.24
CA VAL A 13 21.25 6.07 -4.12
C VAL A 13 21.91 6.78 -5.31
N ALA A 14 21.43 6.56 -6.53
CA ALA A 14 21.90 7.25 -7.72
C ALA A 14 21.68 8.77 -7.63
N GLY A 15 20.49 9.19 -7.15
CA GLY A 15 20.20 10.60 -6.91
C GLY A 15 21.13 11.24 -5.88
N VAL A 16 21.41 10.56 -4.77
CA VAL A 16 22.37 11.03 -3.75
C VAL A 16 23.75 11.23 -4.36
N VAL A 17 24.24 10.25 -5.13
CA VAL A 17 25.55 10.32 -5.77
C VAL A 17 25.62 11.50 -6.75
N VAL A 18 24.60 11.68 -7.61
CA VAL A 18 24.56 12.77 -8.58
C VAL A 18 24.58 14.16 -7.92
N ILE A 19 23.98 14.32 -6.74
CA ILE A 19 23.95 15.62 -6.05
C ILE A 19 25.22 15.84 -5.22
N VAL A 20 25.77 14.79 -4.59
CA VAL A 20 26.96 14.87 -3.73
C VAL A 20 28.25 15.01 -4.54
N THR A 21 28.38 14.31 -5.66
CA THR A 21 29.61 14.27 -6.45
C THR A 21 30.06 15.66 -6.95
N PRO A 22 29.21 16.52 -7.53
CA PRO A 22 29.62 17.86 -7.97
C PRO A 22 30.09 18.75 -6.82
N VAL A 23 29.49 18.60 -5.63
CA VAL A 23 29.87 19.35 -4.43
C VAL A 23 31.21 18.89 -3.87
N ALA A 24 31.49 17.59 -3.90
CA ALA A 24 32.75 17.04 -3.41
C ALA A 24 33.95 17.34 -4.35
N ILE A 25 33.69 17.66 -5.61
CA ILE A 25 34.72 17.97 -6.62
C ILE A 25 35.11 19.47 -6.59
N ILE A 26 34.26 20.34 -6.05
CA ILE A 26 34.58 21.77 -5.91
C ILE A 26 35.48 21.93 -4.68
N GLU A 27 36.77 22.20 -4.91
CA GLU A 27 37.81 22.44 -3.90
C GLU A 27 37.63 23.78 -3.16
N GLU A 28 36.47 24.01 -2.55
CA GLU A 28 36.36 25.00 -1.48
C GLU A 28 36.40 24.26 -0.14
N GLU A 29 37.25 24.70 0.77
CA GLU A 29 37.50 24.17 2.12
C GLU A 29 36.29 24.40 3.05
N SER A 30 35.11 24.00 2.59
CA SER A 30 33.85 24.26 3.24
C SER A 30 32.96 23.03 3.09
N TRP A 31 32.68 22.40 4.23
CA TRP A 31 31.77 21.26 4.33
C TRP A 31 30.29 21.68 4.20
N THR A 32 30.03 22.99 4.15
CA THR A 32 28.70 23.58 4.10
C THR A 32 27.83 23.10 2.94
N PRO A 33 28.32 23.01 1.69
CA PRO A 33 27.47 22.60 0.58
C PRO A 33 27.12 21.10 0.67
N LEU A 34 28.02 20.27 1.22
CA LEU A 34 27.77 18.85 1.47
C LEU A 34 26.65 18.66 2.52
N ILE A 35 26.70 19.44 3.60
CA ILE A 35 25.69 19.39 4.67
C ILE A 35 24.32 19.84 4.15
N ILE A 36 24.26 20.92 3.35
CA ILE A 36 23.02 21.43 2.76
C ILE A 36 22.39 20.39 1.82
N VAL A 37 23.21 19.73 1.00
CA VAL A 37 22.75 18.64 0.11
C VAL A 37 22.20 17.47 0.92
N LEU A 38 22.93 17.01 1.93
CA LEU A 38 22.50 15.89 2.77
C LEU A 38 21.19 16.20 3.49
N PHE A 39 21.05 17.43 3.99
CA PHE A 39 19.82 17.89 4.64
C PHE A 39 18.65 17.98 3.65
N GLY A 40 18.88 18.48 2.43
CA GLY A 40 17.87 18.51 1.38
C GLY A 40 17.37 17.11 0.99
N ILE A 41 18.28 16.15 0.86
CA ILE A 41 17.94 14.74 0.60
C ILE A 41 17.13 14.15 1.75
N LEU A 42 17.52 14.43 3.00
CA LEU A 42 16.80 13.97 4.19
C LEU A 42 15.36 14.52 4.20
N LEU A 43 15.17 15.80 3.90
CA LEU A 43 13.85 16.42 3.81
C LEU A 43 12.98 15.82 2.70
N VAL A 44 13.55 15.55 1.52
CA VAL A 44 12.83 14.87 0.44
C VAL A 44 12.43 13.45 0.86
N GLY A 45 13.34 12.69 1.47
CA GLY A 45 13.08 11.35 1.98
C GLY A 45 11.96 11.32 3.03
N LEU A 46 12.00 12.25 3.99
CA LEU A 46 10.96 12.39 5.01
C LEU A 46 9.61 12.84 4.41
N GLY A 47 9.63 13.72 3.42
CA GLY A 47 8.42 14.16 2.70
C GLY A 47 7.75 13.00 1.96
N VAL A 48 8.53 12.21 1.22
CA VAL A 48 8.05 11.01 0.53
C VAL A 48 7.52 9.96 1.52
N TYR A 49 8.20 9.76 2.66
CA TYR A 49 7.75 8.84 3.71
C TYR A 49 6.43 9.30 4.35
N SER A 50 6.30 10.58 4.70
CA SER A 50 5.09 11.14 5.30
C SER A 50 3.90 11.15 4.35
N ILE A 51 4.11 11.48 3.07
CA ILE A 51 3.06 11.46 2.05
C ILE A 51 2.65 10.01 1.74
N GLY A 52 3.64 9.10 1.66
CA GLY A 52 3.40 7.68 1.48
C GLY A 52 2.53 7.08 2.59
N HIS A 53 2.84 7.37 3.86
CA HIS A 53 2.06 6.86 5.00
C HIS A 53 0.65 7.46 5.09
N ARG A 54 0.45 8.70 4.65
CA ARG A 54 -0.84 9.39 4.72
C ARG A 54 -1.76 9.02 3.55
N LEU A 55 -1.21 8.79 2.35
CA LEU A 55 -1.96 8.35 1.16
C LEU A 55 -2.15 6.83 1.09
N LEU A 56 -1.27 6.05 1.71
CA LEU A 56 -1.39 4.61 1.87
C LEU A 56 -1.42 4.29 3.37
N PRO A 57 -2.55 4.51 4.07
CA PRO A 57 -2.72 4.03 5.42
C PRO A 57 -2.34 2.56 5.46
N ASP A 58 -1.46 2.22 6.39
CA ASP A 58 -0.74 0.96 6.44
C ASP A 58 -1.70 -0.23 6.17
N ARG A 59 -1.34 -1.07 5.18
CA ARG A 59 -2.17 -2.19 4.68
C ARG A 59 -2.55 -3.19 5.77
N ARG A 60 -1.92 -3.06 6.94
CA ARG A 60 -2.09 -3.88 8.14
C ARG A 60 -3.16 -3.36 9.10
N VAL A 61 -3.73 -2.18 8.89
CA VAL A 61 -4.68 -1.59 9.84
C VAL A 61 -6.07 -2.24 9.73
N TYR A 62 -6.59 -2.47 8.53
CA TYR A 62 -7.98 -2.95 8.34
C TYR A 62 -8.05 -4.42 7.89
N ILE A 63 -7.47 -5.32 8.68
CA ILE A 63 -7.36 -6.75 8.35
C ILE A 63 -8.75 -7.39 8.19
N GLY A 64 -9.69 -7.09 9.10
CA GLY A 64 -11.05 -7.66 9.06
C GLY A 64 -11.80 -7.26 7.79
N LEU A 65 -11.82 -5.96 7.47
CA LEU A 65 -12.48 -5.45 6.26
C LEU A 65 -11.88 -6.07 4.98
N ARG A 66 -10.56 -6.23 4.93
CA ARG A 66 -9.89 -6.86 3.79
C ARG A 66 -10.26 -8.33 3.64
N ALA A 67 -10.30 -9.08 4.74
CA ALA A 67 -10.69 -10.49 4.72
C ALA A 67 -12.10 -10.66 4.18
N GLU A 68 -13.04 -9.78 4.59
CA GLU A 68 -14.41 -9.80 4.10
C GLU A 68 -14.50 -9.41 2.61
N VAL A 69 -13.73 -8.43 2.13
CA VAL A 69 -13.67 -8.07 0.70
C VAL A 69 -13.18 -9.24 -0.16
N GLU A 70 -12.14 -9.97 0.29
CA GLU A 70 -11.63 -11.13 -0.43
C GLU A 70 -12.69 -12.24 -0.52
N TYR A 71 -13.40 -12.48 0.59
CA TYR A 71 -14.52 -13.41 0.62
C TYR A 71 -15.68 -12.97 -0.31
N PHE A 72 -16.00 -11.68 -0.36
CA PHE A 72 -16.99 -11.14 -1.29
C PHE A 72 -16.60 -11.34 -2.76
N ILE A 73 -15.32 -11.18 -3.10
CA ILE A 73 -14.82 -11.47 -4.45
C ILE A 73 -15.01 -12.95 -4.80
N GLN A 74 -14.82 -13.87 -3.84
CA GLN A 74 -15.08 -15.28 -4.05
C GLN A 74 -16.58 -15.57 -4.27
N LEU A 75 -17.48 -14.87 -3.56
CA LEU A 75 -18.93 -14.94 -3.80
C LEU A 75 -19.29 -14.54 -5.23
N VAL A 76 -18.75 -13.42 -5.72
CA VAL A 76 -18.98 -12.96 -7.11
C VAL A 76 -18.53 -14.01 -8.13
N ARG A 77 -17.37 -14.65 -7.90
CA ARG A 77 -16.89 -15.74 -8.77
C ARG A 77 -17.84 -16.94 -8.75
N ARG A 78 -18.33 -17.34 -7.57
CA ARG A 78 -19.33 -18.42 -7.42
C ARG A 78 -20.61 -18.10 -8.17
N VAL A 79 -21.13 -16.87 -8.03
CA VAL A 79 -22.32 -16.43 -8.78
C VAL A 79 -22.13 -16.61 -10.27
N ASN A 80 -20.99 -16.18 -10.83
CA ASN A 80 -20.70 -16.36 -12.25
C ASN A 80 -20.64 -17.84 -12.65
N THR A 81 -20.02 -18.70 -11.84
CA THR A 81 -19.98 -20.14 -12.08
C THR A 81 -21.38 -20.77 -12.10
N HIS A 82 -22.26 -20.43 -11.16
CA HIS A 82 -23.62 -20.96 -11.11
C HIS A 82 -24.53 -20.37 -12.19
N ALA A 83 -24.33 -19.10 -12.56
CA ALA A 83 -25.01 -18.46 -13.69
C ALA A 83 -24.71 -19.14 -15.02
N LEU A 84 -23.45 -19.50 -15.27
CA LEU A 84 -23.05 -20.26 -16.47
C LEU A 84 -23.70 -21.65 -16.54
N ARG A 85 -24.14 -22.21 -15.40
CA ARG A 85 -24.80 -23.51 -15.29
C ARG A 85 -26.33 -23.42 -15.21
N ASN A 86 -26.91 -22.21 -15.26
CA ASN A 86 -28.34 -21.95 -15.06
C ASN A 86 -28.91 -22.49 -13.73
N GLU A 87 -28.09 -22.48 -12.67
CA GLU A 87 -28.50 -22.96 -11.33
C GLU A 87 -29.14 -21.82 -10.52
N ALA A 88 -30.39 -21.48 -10.84
CA ALA A 88 -31.09 -20.32 -10.27
C ALA A 88 -31.20 -20.35 -8.73
N ASP A 89 -31.47 -21.52 -8.14
CA ASP A 89 -31.60 -21.67 -6.69
C ASP A 89 -30.27 -21.38 -5.97
N ALA A 90 -29.15 -21.81 -6.56
CA ALA A 90 -27.81 -21.55 -6.02
C ALA A 90 -27.46 -20.05 -6.09
N ILE A 91 -27.91 -19.37 -7.15
CA ILE A 91 -27.71 -17.92 -7.30
C ILE A 91 -28.50 -17.14 -6.23
N GLU A 92 -29.72 -17.57 -5.90
CA GLU A 92 -30.53 -16.89 -4.89
C GLU A 92 -29.98 -17.08 -3.47
N LEU A 93 -29.43 -18.26 -3.17
CA LEU A 93 -28.68 -18.48 -1.93
C LEU A 93 -27.45 -17.57 -1.85
N LEU A 94 -26.66 -17.49 -2.92
CA LEU A 94 -25.49 -16.62 -2.99
C LEU A 94 -25.86 -15.14 -2.90
N ARG A 95 -27.01 -14.71 -3.43
CA ARG A 95 -27.52 -13.34 -3.28
C ARG A 95 -27.69 -12.98 -1.80
N THR A 96 -28.23 -13.90 -1.00
CA THR A 96 -28.40 -13.69 0.44
C THR A 96 -27.04 -13.61 1.14
N GLU A 97 -26.13 -14.55 0.85
CA GLU A 97 -24.77 -14.58 1.40
C GLU A 97 -23.98 -13.29 1.05
N MET A 98 -24.19 -12.74 -0.16
CA MET A 98 -23.61 -11.46 -0.59
C MET A 98 -24.15 -10.26 0.19
N LYS A 99 -25.45 -10.21 0.50
CA LYS A 99 -26.02 -9.13 1.31
C LYS A 99 -25.44 -9.14 2.72
N GLU A 100 -25.38 -10.30 3.35
CA GLU A 100 -24.78 -10.45 4.68
C GLU A 100 -23.29 -10.07 4.68
N SER A 101 -22.57 -10.39 3.61
CA SER A 101 -21.17 -9.98 3.47
C SER A 101 -21.02 -8.46 3.40
N VAL A 102 -21.93 -7.76 2.70
CA VAL A 102 -21.97 -6.29 2.70
C VAL A 102 -22.27 -5.73 4.10
N ASP A 103 -23.20 -6.32 4.83
CA ASP A 103 -23.49 -5.91 6.21
C ASP A 103 -22.27 -6.10 7.12
N ARG A 104 -21.53 -7.21 6.96
CA ARG A 104 -20.26 -7.43 7.67
C ARG A 104 -19.20 -6.39 7.26
N MET A 105 -19.07 -6.05 5.99
CA MET A 105 -18.15 -5.00 5.53
C MET A 105 -18.47 -3.64 6.17
N ILE A 106 -19.76 -3.26 6.25
CA ILE A 106 -20.20 -2.03 6.93
C ILE A 106 -19.83 -2.10 8.42
N SER A 107 -20.05 -3.25 9.05
CA SER A 107 -19.71 -3.45 10.47
C SER A 107 -18.21 -3.36 10.77
N LEU A 108 -17.35 -3.69 9.79
CA LEU A 108 -15.89 -3.69 9.90
C LEU A 108 -15.26 -2.37 9.42
N ALA A 109 -16.03 -1.52 8.75
CA ALA A 109 -15.55 -0.24 8.25
C ALA A 109 -15.01 0.64 9.38
N GLY A 110 -13.79 1.16 9.20
CA GLY A 110 -13.14 2.02 10.19
C GLY A 110 -12.63 1.29 11.44
N LYS A 111 -12.82 -0.03 11.57
CA LYS A 111 -12.31 -0.81 12.71
C LYS A 111 -10.90 -1.36 12.40
N PRO A 112 -9.84 -0.89 13.09
CA PRO A 112 -8.54 -1.52 12.97
C PRO A 112 -8.64 -2.97 13.47
N GLY A 113 -8.02 -3.91 12.75
CA GLY A 113 -8.06 -5.33 13.10
C GLY A 113 -7.35 -5.57 14.43
N GLU A 114 -8.07 -6.09 15.41
CA GLU A 114 -7.45 -6.62 16.63
C GLU A 114 -6.65 -7.87 16.23
N LEU A 115 -5.32 -7.72 16.15
CA LEU A 115 -4.43 -8.85 16.31
C LEU A 115 -4.73 -9.40 17.71
N GLY A 116 -5.29 -10.61 17.77
CA GLY A 116 -5.52 -11.33 19.00
C GLY A 116 -4.29 -11.25 19.90
N ARG A 117 -4.58 -10.99 21.19
CA ARG A 117 -3.62 -11.03 22.30
C ARG A 117 -2.76 -12.28 22.29
#